data_AF-A0A2A5WLQ0-F1
#
_entry.id   AF-A0A2A5WLQ0-F1
#
_cell.length_a   1.000
_cell.length_b   1.000
_cell.length_c   1.000
_cell.angle_alpha   90.00
_cell.angle_beta   90.00
_cell.angle_gamma   90.00
#
_symmetry.space_group_name_H-M   'P 1'
#
loop_
_entity.id
_entity.type
_entity.pdbx_description
1 polymer ?
#
loop_
_entity_poly.entity_id
_entity_poly.type
_entity_poly.pdbx_seq_one_letter_code
_entity_poly.pdbx_strand_id
1 'polypeptide(L)' 'MLKELAALLYSQIGDNNITLSRLGGGEVGVLLENCNAESGQTVIKQFADAVKNYRFQ' A
#
# COMPACT_ATOMS: atom_id res chain seq x y z
N MET A 1 2.72 11.56 -10.49
CA MET A 1 1.81 10.38 -10.47
C MET A 1 2.39 9.12 -9.85
N LEU A 2 3.22 8.30 -10.51
CA LEU A 2 3.58 6.98 -9.92
C LEU A 2 4.45 7.08 -8.65
N LYS A 3 5.34 8.07 -8.60
CA LYS A 3 6.15 8.36 -7.40
C LYS A 3 5.29 8.83 -6.22
N GLU A 4 4.25 9.63 -6.50
CA GLU A 4 3.28 10.07 -5.48
C GLU A 4 2.42 8.92 -4.97
N LEU A 5 1.98 8.02 -5.85
CA LEU A 5 1.25 6.82 -5.44
C LEU A 5 2.09 5.93 -4.53
N ALA A 6 3.36 5.71 -4.89
CA ALA A 6 4.28 4.95 -4.04
C ALA A 6 4.46 5.66 -2.68
N ALA A 7 4.70 6.97 -2.68
CA ALA A 7 4.85 7.75 -1.44
C ALA A 7 3.60 7.71 -0.56
N LEU A 8 2.41 7.77 -1.16
CA LEU A 8 1.13 7.62 -0.46
C LEU A 8 1.02 6.24 0.19
N LEU A 9 1.31 5.17 -0.54
CA LEU A 9 1.22 3.81 0.01
C LEU A 9 2.27 3.60 1.11
N TYR A 10 3.49 4.11 0.95
CA TYR A 10 4.50 4.11 2.00
C TYR A 10 4.05 4.88 3.25
N SER A 11 3.34 5.99 3.10
CA SER A 11 2.84 6.75 4.25
C SER A 11 1.71 6.04 5.01
N GLN A 12 1.09 5.01 4.41
CA GLN A 12 0.08 4.18 5.08
C GLN A 12 0.72 3.02 5.87
N ILE A 13 2.02 2.78 5.69
CA ILE A 13 2.75 1.72 6.39
C ILE A 13 3.28 2.29 7.70
N GLY A 14 2.50 2.10 8.77
CA GLY A 14 2.91 2.44 10.13
C GLY A 14 3.57 1.27 10.88
N ASP A 15 3.57 0.07 10.30
CA ASP A 15 3.86 -1.17 11.00
C ASP A 15 5.01 -1.94 10.34
N ASN A 16 5.91 -2.51 11.15
CA ASN A 16 7.14 -3.17 10.68
C ASN A 16 6.87 -4.48 9.92
N ASN A 17 5.64 -4.98 9.96
CA ASN A 17 5.23 -6.24 9.32
C ASN A 17 4.83 -6.06 7.85
N ILE A 18 4.90 -4.83 7.30
CA ILE A 18 4.48 -4.55 5.93
C ILE A 18 5.68 -4.11 5.11
N THR A 19 6.05 -4.92 4.12
CA THR A 19 7.07 -4.56 3.14
C THR A 19 6.41 -4.12 1.85
N LEU A 20 6.80 -2.96 1.33
CA LEU A 20 6.34 -2.45 0.04
C LEU A 20 7.51 -2.34 -0.93
N SER A 21 7.31 -2.80 -2.15
CA SER A 21 8.34 -2.79 -3.18
C SER A 21 7.76 -2.43 -4.54
N ARG A 22 8.54 -1.77 -5.38
CA ARG A 22 8.13 -1.44 -6.75
C ARG A 22 8.52 -2.60 -7.66
N LEU A 23 7.54 -3.17 -8.36
CA LEU A 23 7.76 -4.35 -9.21
C LEU A 23 8.18 -3.97 -10.64
N GLY A 24 7.85 -2.75 -11.08
CA GLY A 24 8.11 -2.27 -12.44
C GLY A 24 6.82 -1.79 -13.10
N GLY A 25 6.89 -1.14 -14.27
CA GLY A 25 5.72 -0.83 -15.12
C GLY A 25 4.61 0.08 -14.57
N GLY A 26 4.61 0.43 -13.28
CA GLY A 26 3.45 1.04 -12.61
C GLY A 26 2.96 0.24 -11.39
N GLU A 27 3.54 -0.92 -11.16
CA GLU A 27 3.08 -1.90 -10.18
C GLU A 27 3.87 -1.81 -8.88
N VAL A 28 3.16 -2.08 -7.80
CA VAL A 28 3.68 -2.11 -6.44
C VAL A 28 3.28 -3.45 -5.82
N GLY A 29 4.24 -4.14 -5.23
CA GLY A 29 4.05 -5.33 -4.45
C GLY A 29 3.99 -4.98 -2.96
N VAL A 30 3.07 -5.63 -2.25
CA VAL A 30 2.94 -5.53 -0.80
C VAL A 30 3.07 -6.93 -0.22
N LEU A 31 3.95 -7.09 0.76
CA LEU A 31 4.11 -8.29 1.54
C LEU A 31 3.69 -7.99 2.98
N LEU A 32 2.74 -8.77 3.49
CA LEU A 32 2.26 -8.69 4.87
C LEU A 32 2.80 -9.90 5.63
N GLU A 33 3.78 -9.67 6.50
CA GLU A 33 4.37 -10.70 7.34
C GLU A 33 3.44 -11.09 8.48
N ASN A 34 3.37 -12.39 8.80
CA ASN A 34 2.53 -12.93 9.88
C ASN A 34 1.05 -12.50 9.80
N CYS A 35 0.56 -12.29 8.58
CA CYS A 35 -0.77 -11.77 8.32
C CYS A 35 -1.80 -12.90 8.19
N ASN A 36 -2.90 -12.80 8.93
CA ASN A 36 -4.07 -13.64 8.69
C ASN A 36 -4.99 -13.01 7.63
N ALA A 37 -5.99 -13.75 7.15
CA ALA A 37 -6.85 -13.27 6.07
C ALA A 37 -7.63 -11.98 6.42
N GLU A 38 -8.10 -11.86 7.66
CA GLU A 38 -8.92 -10.72 8.11
C GLU A 38 -8.09 -9.43 8.24
N SER A 39 -6.91 -9.53 8.86
CA SER A 39 -5.94 -8.43 8.93
C SER A 39 -5.48 -8.01 7.53
N GLY A 40 -5.25 -8.97 6.63
CA GLY A 40 -4.87 -8.69 5.24
C GLY A 40 -5.95 -7.92 4.48
N GLN A 41 -7.22 -8.31 4.63
CA GLN A 41 -8.32 -7.57 4.04
C GLN A 41 -8.43 -6.14 4.58
N THR A 42 -8.18 -5.95 5.87
CA THR A 42 -8.19 -4.62 6.50
C THR A 42 -7.11 -3.72 5.90
N VAL A 43 -5.88 -4.21 5.79
CA VAL A 43 -4.75 -3.45 5.22
C VAL A 43 -4.98 -3.13 3.74
N ILE A 44 -5.43 -4.10 2.94
CA ILE A 44 -5.72 -3.86 1.52
C ILE A 44 -6.86 -2.86 1.34
N LYS A 45 -7.89 -2.92 2.19
CA LYS A 45 -8.97 -1.93 2.18
C LYS A 45 -8.46 -0.52 2.50
N GLN A 46 -7.59 -0.38 3.51
CA GLN A 46 -6.96 0.89 3.84
C GLN A 46 -6.17 1.47 2.65
N PHE A 47 -5.38 0.64 1.96
CA PHE A 47 -4.64 1.08 0.77
C PHE A 47 -5.58 1.48 -0.36
N ALA A 48 -6.62 0.68 -0.63
CA ALA A 48 -7.60 1.00 -1.67
C ALA A 48 -8.33 2.32 -1.38
N ASP A 49 -8.70 2.56 -0.12
CA ASP A 49 -9.37 3.80 0.29
C ASP A 49 -8.43 5.01 0.21
N ALA A 50 -7.16 4.86 0.60
CA ALA A 50 -6.15 5.91 0.46
C ALA A 50 -5.98 6.32 -1.01
N VAL A 51 -5.87 5.34 -1.92
CA VAL A 51 -5.73 5.61 -3.37
C VAL A 51 -6.98 6.29 -3.94
N LYS A 52 -8.18 5.85 -3.59
CA LYS A 52 -9.44 6.47 -4.05
C LYS A 52 -9.60 7.91 -3.58
N ASN A 53 -9.14 8.20 -2.38
CA ASN A 53 -9.25 9.54 -1.77
C ASN A 53 -8.11 10.47 -2.17
N TYR A 54 -7.03 9.95 -2.76
CA TYR A 54 -5.93 10.77 -3.22
C TYR A 54 -6.35 11.65 -4.41
N ARG A 55 -5.85 12.89 -4.43
CA ARG A 55 -6.01 13.82 -5.55
C ARG A 55 -4.61 14.14 -6.06
N PHE A 56 -4.28 13.59 -7.22
CA PHE A 56 -3.02 13.89 -7.91
C PHE A 56 -3.04 15.35 -8.35
N GLN A 57 -2.00 16.11 -7.99
CA GLN A 57 -1.80 17.50 -8.43
C GLN A 57 -0.74 17.55 -9.53
#